data_AF-A0A2A7GUK2-F1
#
_entry.id   AF-A0A2A7GUK2-F1
#
_cell.length_a   1.000
_cell.length_b   1.000
_cell.length_c   1.000
_cell.angle_alpha   90.00
_cell.angle_beta   90.00
_cell.angle_gamma   90.00
#
_symmetry.space_group_name_H-M   'P 1'
#
loop_
_entity.id
_entity.type
_entity.pdbx_description
1 polymer ?
#
loop_
_entity_poly.entity_id
_entity_poly.type
_entity_poly.pdbx_seq_one_letter_code
_entity_poly.pdbx_strand_id
1 'polypeptide(L)'
;MTNCYFEFLIHKEAYFHKLRECFYKLKEEKEKEMIDSSDSMWLEYFDEDVLKQFWWPTEEELHNHWILWEQTPVEERLREPKLETPWDFESMIDTFACGEYELVFCEKVSNNIGRIEFYPNAWPYGGSDVFRALIEYSGFKIIDESA
;
A
#
# COMPACT_ATOMS: atom_id res chain seq x y z
N MET A 1 -14.03 -12.67 13.55
CA MET A 1 -13.41 -12.92 12.23
C MET A 1 -11.96 -13.31 12.44
N THR A 2 -11.33 -13.99 11.50
CA THR A 2 -9.89 -14.29 11.54
C THR A 2 -9.10 -13.13 10.94
N ASN A 3 -7.87 -12.94 11.39
CA ASN A 3 -6.97 -11.95 10.81
C ASN A 3 -6.64 -12.32 9.36
N CYS A 4 -6.47 -11.31 8.53
CA CYS A 4 -5.98 -11.41 7.17
C CYS A 4 -4.47 -11.18 7.13
N TYR A 5 -3.79 -11.72 6.11
CA TYR A 5 -2.34 -11.61 6.03
C TYR A 5 -1.80 -11.60 4.60
N PHE A 6 -0.58 -11.10 4.47
CA PHE A 6 0.29 -11.27 3.32
C PHE A 6 1.64 -11.82 3.78
N GLU A 7 2.09 -12.91 3.17
CA GLU A 7 3.44 -13.44 3.36
C GLU A 7 4.33 -13.15 2.16
N PHE A 8 5.59 -12.84 2.42
CA PHE A 8 6.53 -12.45 1.38
C PHE A 8 7.97 -12.88 1.67
N LEU A 9 8.76 -13.02 0.61
CA LEU A 9 10.15 -13.47 0.67
C LEU A 9 11.11 -12.36 1.05
N ILE A 10 11.75 -12.49 2.21
CA ILE A 10 12.83 -11.62 2.65
C ILE A 10 14.13 -12.05 1.99
N HIS A 11 14.59 -11.26 1.02
CA HIS A 11 15.86 -11.46 0.32
C HIS A 11 16.95 -10.48 0.80
N LYS A 12 16.55 -9.36 1.43
CA LYS A 12 17.43 -8.35 2.04
C LYS A 12 16.88 -7.90 3.39
N GLU A 13 17.64 -8.15 4.45
CA GLU A 13 17.27 -7.80 5.83
C GLU A 13 17.07 -6.30 6.04
N ALA A 14 17.91 -5.46 5.42
CA ALA A 14 17.82 -4.01 5.55
C ALA A 14 16.50 -3.46 5.00
N TYR A 15 16.00 -4.02 3.89
CA TYR A 15 14.72 -3.60 3.32
C TYR A 15 13.56 -4.03 4.22
N PHE A 16 13.68 -5.21 4.85
CA PHE A 16 12.63 -5.70 5.73
C PHE A 16 12.55 -4.84 6.98
N HIS A 17 13.69 -4.40 7.52
CA HIS A 17 13.74 -3.46 8.62
C HIS A 17 12.98 -2.16 8.30
N LYS A 18 13.23 -1.56 7.12
CA LYS A 18 12.54 -0.34 6.68
C LYS A 18 11.03 -0.53 6.50
N LEU A 19 10.62 -1.62 5.85
CA LEU A 19 9.20 -1.96 5.71
C LEU A 19 8.53 -2.11 7.07
N ARG A 20 9.20 -2.78 8.01
CA ARG A 20 8.69 -2.98 9.37
C ARG A 20 8.58 -1.66 10.14
N GLU A 21 9.57 -0.77 10.03
CA GLU A 21 9.51 0.57 10.62
C GLU A 21 8.36 1.39 10.02
N CYS A 22 8.21 1.39 8.70
CA CYS A 22 7.09 2.04 8.01
C CYS A 22 5.74 1.52 8.51
N PHE A 23 5.58 0.20 8.56
CA PHE A 23 4.34 -0.44 9.02
C PHE A 23 3.98 -0.04 10.45
N TYR A 24 4.94 -0.07 11.38
CA TYR A 24 4.65 0.30 12.76
C TYR A 24 4.42 1.80 12.91
N LYS A 25 5.02 2.64 12.07
CA LYS A 25 4.70 4.07 12.04
C LYS A 25 3.28 4.32 11.51
N LEU A 26 2.90 3.66 10.42
CA LEU A 26 1.52 3.70 9.92
C LEU A 26 0.52 3.23 10.97
N LYS A 27 0.83 2.14 11.68
CA LYS A 27 0.01 1.64 12.79
C LYS A 27 -0.18 2.69 13.87
N GLU A 28 0.93 3.26 14.36
CA GLU A 28 0.91 4.28 15.40
C GLU A 28 0.08 5.51 14.99
N GLU A 29 0.29 6.04 13.79
CA GLU A 29 -0.42 7.24 13.33
C GLU A 29 -1.88 6.94 12.98
N LYS A 30 -2.21 5.74 12.49
CA LYS A 30 -3.59 5.32 12.24
C LYS A 30 -4.39 5.24 13.54
N GLU A 31 -3.82 4.64 14.59
CA GLU A 31 -4.47 4.55 15.91
C GLU A 31 -4.75 5.92 16.54
N LYS A 32 -3.98 6.95 16.15
CA LYS A 32 -4.18 8.34 16.58
C LYS A 32 -5.08 9.15 15.65
N GLU A 33 -5.49 8.59 14.50
CA GLU A 33 -6.17 9.31 13.42
C GLU A 33 -5.35 10.51 12.90
N MET A 34 -4.02 10.34 12.80
CA MET A 34 -3.05 11.41 12.49
C MET A 34 -2.22 11.16 11.22
N ILE A 35 -2.60 10.19 10.38
CA ILE A 35 -1.93 10.00 9.09
C ILE A 35 -2.23 11.23 8.20
N ASP A 36 -1.18 12.00 7.91
CA ASP A 36 -1.15 13.02 6.87
C ASP A 36 -0.32 12.47 5.71
N SER A 37 -0.97 12.10 4.59
CA SER A 37 -0.29 11.50 3.43
C SER A 37 0.69 12.45 2.76
N SER A 38 0.56 13.76 2.96
CA SER A 38 1.45 14.78 2.40
C SER A 38 2.72 15.00 3.22
N ASP A 39 2.83 14.40 4.41
CA ASP A 39 4.02 14.53 5.24
C ASP A 39 5.22 13.82 4.59
N SER A 40 6.25 14.61 4.29
CA SER A 40 7.52 14.13 3.73
C SER A 40 8.21 13.04 4.56
N MET A 41 7.87 12.88 5.85
CA MET A 41 8.43 11.83 6.70
C MET A 41 8.20 10.43 6.13
N TRP A 42 7.11 10.22 5.38
CA TRP A 42 6.80 8.90 4.80
C TRP A 42 7.84 8.47 3.77
N LEU A 43 8.44 9.42 3.06
CA LEU A 43 9.45 9.17 2.04
C LEU A 43 10.73 8.57 2.65
N GLU A 44 11.04 8.86 3.91
CA GLU A 44 12.27 8.40 4.58
C GLU A 44 12.31 6.87 4.77
N TYR A 45 11.14 6.22 4.75
CA TYR A 45 11.03 4.76 4.87
C TYR A 45 11.33 4.02 3.57
N PHE A 46 11.43 4.72 2.44
CA PHE A 46 11.64 4.12 1.12
C PHE A 46 12.99 4.51 0.54
N ASP A 47 13.61 3.59 -0.19
CA ASP A 47 14.80 3.90 -0.97
C ASP A 47 14.42 4.70 -2.23
N GLU A 48 15.36 5.50 -2.75
CA GLU A 48 15.14 6.32 -3.96
C GLU A 48 14.67 5.48 -5.16
N ASP A 49 15.22 4.27 -5.31
CA ASP A 49 14.85 3.33 -6.38
C ASP A 49 13.43 2.77 -6.21
N VAL A 50 12.93 2.72 -4.97
CA VAL A 50 11.53 2.37 -4.67
C VAL A 50 10.62 3.54 -5.01
N LEU A 51 10.99 4.75 -4.57
CA LEU A 51 10.21 5.96 -4.85
C LEU A 51 10.01 6.20 -6.35
N LYS A 52 11.01 5.88 -7.19
CA LYS A 52 10.91 5.99 -8.66
C LYS A 52 9.88 5.04 -9.30
N GLN A 53 9.40 4.03 -8.59
CA GLN A 53 8.38 3.10 -9.11
C GLN A 53 6.97 3.66 -8.99
N PHE A 54 6.74 4.62 -8.07
CA PHE A 54 5.44 5.26 -7.91
C PHE A 54 5.12 6.15 -9.09
N TRP A 55 3.83 6.32 -9.33
CA TRP A 55 3.35 7.31 -10.29
C TRP A 55 3.41 8.68 -9.65
N TRP A 56 4.23 9.57 -10.22
CA TRP A 56 4.34 10.97 -9.83
C TRP A 56 3.80 11.84 -10.97
N PRO A 57 2.47 11.91 -11.15
CA PRO A 57 1.90 12.59 -12.30
C PRO A 57 2.22 14.08 -12.30
N THR A 58 2.50 14.60 -13.49
CA THR A 58 2.38 16.03 -13.74
C THR A 58 0.91 16.46 -13.68
N GLU A 59 0.66 17.76 -13.48
CA GLU A 59 -0.71 18.31 -13.53
C GLU A 59 -1.43 17.98 -14.84
N GLU A 60 -0.71 17.97 -15.97
CA GLU A 60 -1.26 17.61 -17.28
C GLU A 60 -1.65 16.13 -17.36
N GLU A 61 -0.80 15.22 -16.89
CA GLU A 61 -1.11 13.78 -16.85
C GLU A 61 -2.31 13.49 -15.95
N LEU A 62 -2.37 14.12 -14.77
CA LEU A 62 -3.49 13.97 -13.85
C LEU A 62 -4.77 14.53 -14.47
N HIS A 63 -4.73 15.70 -15.11
CA HIS A 63 -5.88 16.28 -15.80
C HIS A 63 -6.39 15.38 -16.92
N ASN A 64 -5.48 14.85 -17.74
CA ASN A 64 -5.82 13.92 -18.81
C ASN A 64 -6.43 12.61 -18.27
N HIS A 65 -5.90 12.09 -17.16
CA HIS A 65 -6.48 10.93 -16.48
C HIS A 65 -7.91 11.21 -16.02
N TRP A 66 -8.19 12.35 -15.40
CA TRP A 66 -9.54 12.73 -14.98
C TRP A 66 -10.52 12.87 -16.14
N ILE A 67 -10.08 13.46 -17.26
CA ILE A 67 -10.90 13.52 -18.49
C ILE A 67 -11.26 12.11 -18.97
N LEU A 68 -10.29 11.20 -19.04
CA LEU A 68 -10.52 9.82 -19.45
C LEU A 68 -11.47 9.10 -18.49
N TRP A 69 -11.28 9.30 -17.18
CA TRP A 69 -12.13 8.72 -16.13
C TRP A 69 -13.59 9.17 -16.29
N GLU A 70 -13.83 10.47 -16.44
CA GLU A 70 -15.16 11.04 -16.60
C GLU A 70 -15.86 10.56 -17.88
N GLN A 71 -15.11 10.45 -18.99
CA GLN A 71 -15.63 9.99 -20.28
C GLN A 71 -15.92 8.48 -20.32
N THR A 72 -15.22 7.69 -19.51
CA THR A 72 -15.42 6.24 -19.45
C THR A 72 -16.69 5.91 -18.65
N PRO A 73 -17.62 5.09 -19.19
CA PRO A 73 -18.82 4.65 -18.48
C PRO A 73 -18.47 4.01 -17.13
N VAL A 74 -19.27 4.30 -16.10
CA VAL A 74 -19.00 3.87 -14.71
C VAL A 74 -18.80 2.35 -14.61
N GLU A 75 -19.57 1.59 -15.39
CA GLU A 75 -19.57 0.13 -15.41
C GLU A 75 -18.30 -0.46 -16.05
N GLU A 76 -17.57 0.35 -16.81
CA GLU A 76 -16.39 -0.05 -17.58
C GLU A 76 -15.09 0.45 -16.95
N ARG A 77 -15.13 1.50 -16.12
CA ARG A 77 -13.93 2.15 -15.54
C ARG A 77 -12.93 1.19 -14.92
N LEU A 78 -13.40 0.25 -14.10
CA LEU A 78 -12.55 -0.72 -13.40
C LEU A 78 -11.94 -1.80 -14.31
N ARG A 79 -12.34 -1.85 -15.58
CA ARG A 79 -11.86 -2.83 -16.57
C ARG A 79 -11.16 -2.17 -17.75
N GLU A 80 -11.14 -0.84 -17.82
CA GLU A 80 -10.53 -0.09 -18.91
C GLU A 80 -9.02 0.04 -18.68
N PRO A 81 -8.17 -0.61 -19.49
CA PRO A 81 -6.73 -0.61 -19.27
C PRO A 81 -6.10 0.79 -19.36
N LYS A 82 -6.74 1.74 -20.06
CA LYS A 82 -6.26 3.13 -20.14
C LYS A 82 -6.39 3.92 -18.83
N LEU A 83 -7.24 3.44 -17.91
CA LEU A 83 -7.40 4.03 -16.58
C LEU A 83 -6.51 3.36 -15.54
N GLU A 84 -5.82 2.27 -15.90
CA GLU A 84 -4.88 1.63 -15.01
C GLU A 84 -3.63 2.50 -14.87
N THR A 85 -3.36 2.94 -13.65
CA THR A 85 -2.16 3.69 -13.29
C THR A 85 -1.41 2.93 -12.20
N PRO A 86 -0.07 3.02 -12.15
CA PRO A 86 0.65 2.61 -10.96
C PRO A 86 0.14 3.38 -9.74
N TRP A 87 0.43 2.88 -8.54
CA TRP A 87 0.11 3.61 -7.32
C TRP A 87 0.80 4.97 -7.31
N ASP A 88 0.03 6.01 -7.05
CA ASP A 88 0.53 7.27 -6.54
C ASP A 88 0.94 7.09 -5.06
N PHE A 89 2.06 7.69 -4.66
CA PHE A 89 2.63 7.48 -3.33
C PHE A 89 1.73 8.02 -2.23
N GLU A 90 1.25 9.25 -2.38
CA GLU A 90 0.38 9.89 -1.39
C GLU A 90 -0.94 9.11 -1.26
N SER A 91 -1.50 8.66 -2.38
CA SER A 91 -2.71 7.82 -2.41
C SER A 91 -2.55 6.49 -1.67
N MET A 92 -1.36 5.87 -1.75
CA MET A 92 -1.07 4.65 -0.97
C MET A 92 -1.10 4.95 0.54
N ILE A 93 -0.48 6.05 0.98
CA ILE A 93 -0.47 6.44 2.40
C ILE A 93 -1.88 6.85 2.88
N ASP A 94 -2.61 7.62 2.06
CA ASP A 94 -3.98 8.05 2.36
C ASP A 94 -4.94 6.86 2.49
N THR A 95 -4.76 5.83 1.66
CA THR A 95 -5.54 4.58 1.77
C THR A 95 -5.33 3.92 3.12
N PHE A 96 -4.13 3.97 3.72
CA PHE A 96 -3.91 3.51 5.09
C PHE A 96 -4.65 4.36 6.13
N ALA A 97 -4.81 5.67 5.91
CA ALA A 97 -5.60 6.54 6.77
C ALA A 97 -7.08 6.11 6.75
N CYS A 98 -7.67 5.99 5.57
CA CYS A 98 -9.10 5.75 5.37
C CYS A 98 -9.53 4.27 5.48
N GLY A 99 -8.61 3.31 5.35
CA GLY A 99 -8.94 1.88 5.29
C GLY A 99 -9.61 1.35 6.57
N GLU A 100 -10.65 0.53 6.41
CA GLU A 100 -11.41 -0.06 7.52
C GLU A 100 -10.78 -1.39 8.00
N TYR A 101 -9.59 -1.28 8.56
CA TYR A 101 -8.84 -2.39 9.15
C TYR A 101 -7.91 -1.93 10.28
N GLU A 102 -7.57 -2.85 11.17
CA GLU A 102 -6.55 -2.64 12.19
C GLU A 102 -5.23 -3.28 11.74
N LEU A 103 -4.14 -2.51 11.80
CA LEU A 103 -2.80 -3.01 11.53
C LEU A 103 -2.35 -3.88 12.71
N VAL A 104 -2.11 -5.18 12.54
CA VAL A 104 -1.80 -6.09 13.65
C VAL A 104 -0.28 -6.17 13.87
N PHE A 105 0.47 -6.75 12.94
CA PHE A 105 1.94 -6.82 13.02
C PHE A 105 2.62 -6.95 11.65
N CYS A 106 3.91 -6.61 11.60
CA CYS A 106 4.82 -6.90 10.50
C CYS A 106 6.08 -7.58 11.07
N GLU A 107 6.15 -8.92 10.95
CA GLU A 107 7.18 -9.73 11.61
C GLU A 107 7.66 -10.87 10.74
N LYS A 108 8.81 -11.47 11.09
CA LYS A 108 9.26 -12.72 10.49
C LYS A 108 8.51 -13.90 11.10
N VAL A 109 7.95 -14.75 10.24
CA VAL A 109 7.32 -16.01 10.65
C VAL A 109 8.23 -17.21 10.40
N SER A 110 9.25 -17.05 9.57
CA SER A 110 10.36 -18.00 9.43
C SER A 110 11.63 -17.26 8.95
N ASN A 111 12.75 -17.99 8.77
CA ASN A 111 14.06 -17.39 8.44
C ASN A 111 14.01 -16.37 7.29
N ASN A 112 13.26 -16.68 6.22
CA ASN A 112 13.20 -15.84 5.01
C ASN A 112 11.77 -15.43 4.64
N ILE A 113 10.81 -15.58 5.56
CA ILE A 113 9.41 -15.22 5.31
C ILE A 113 8.98 -14.14 6.30
N GLY A 114 8.65 -12.98 5.75
CA GLY A 114 7.96 -11.90 6.46
C GLY A 114 6.47 -12.06 6.30
N ARG A 115 5.72 -11.58 7.30
CA ARG A 115 4.26 -11.53 7.27
C ARG A 115 3.79 -10.17 7.76
N ILE A 116 2.91 -9.55 6.99
CA ILE A 116 2.04 -8.49 7.47
C ILE A 116 0.68 -9.10 7.81
N GLU A 117 0.17 -8.79 8.98
CA GLU A 117 -1.14 -9.23 9.46
C GLU A 117 -2.01 -8.02 9.81
N PHE A 118 -3.28 -8.08 9.45
CA PHE A 118 -4.27 -7.03 9.70
C PHE A 118 -5.65 -7.64 10.01
N TYR A 119 -6.48 -6.90 10.75
CA TYR A 119 -7.85 -7.30 11.05
C TYR A 119 -8.83 -6.47 10.20
N PRO A 120 -9.53 -7.05 9.22
CA PRO A 120 -10.47 -6.31 8.40
C PRO A 120 -11.79 -6.08 9.14
N ASN A 121 -12.19 -4.82 9.31
CA ASN A 121 -13.46 -4.47 9.94
C ASN A 121 -14.64 -4.53 8.96
N ALA A 122 -14.38 -4.39 7.65
CA ALA A 122 -15.40 -4.36 6.61
C ALA A 122 -15.11 -5.32 5.44
N TRP A 123 -14.74 -6.56 5.75
CA TRP A 123 -14.50 -7.59 4.72
C TRP A 123 -15.72 -7.81 3.80
N PRO A 124 -15.57 -7.91 2.46
CA PRO A 124 -14.35 -7.79 1.63
C PRO A 124 -14.03 -6.38 1.10
N TYR A 125 -14.72 -5.35 1.57
CA TYR A 125 -14.66 -3.99 1.01
C TYR A 125 -13.61 -3.08 1.68
N GLY A 126 -12.77 -3.63 2.57
CA GLY A 126 -11.82 -2.87 3.40
C GLY A 126 -10.55 -2.38 2.69
N GLY A 127 -10.35 -2.68 1.40
CA GLY A 127 -9.21 -2.17 0.63
C GLY A 127 -7.87 -2.82 0.99
N SER A 128 -7.76 -4.15 0.88
CA SER A 128 -6.51 -4.88 1.21
C SER A 128 -5.38 -4.72 0.17
N ASP A 129 -5.66 -4.20 -1.02
CA ASP A 129 -4.68 -4.04 -2.09
C ASP A 129 -3.53 -3.07 -1.75
N VAL A 130 -3.75 -2.14 -0.82
CA VAL A 130 -2.69 -1.21 -0.38
C VAL A 130 -1.55 -1.94 0.36
N PHE A 131 -1.85 -3.06 1.04
CA PHE A 131 -0.81 -3.90 1.64
C PHE A 131 0.05 -4.57 0.59
N ARG A 132 -0.57 -5.03 -0.51
CA ARG A 132 0.16 -5.56 -1.66
C ARG A 132 1.09 -4.48 -2.22
N ALA A 133 0.57 -3.28 -2.45
CA ALA A 133 1.37 -2.15 -2.93
C ALA A 133 2.56 -1.88 -2.01
N LEU A 134 2.33 -1.74 -0.69
CA LEU A 134 3.40 -1.50 0.28
C LEU A 134 4.50 -2.57 0.23
N ILE A 135 4.13 -3.85 0.13
CA ILE A 135 5.07 -4.98 0.09
C ILE A 135 5.84 -5.03 -1.23
N GLU A 136 5.15 -4.94 -2.37
CA GLU A 136 5.74 -5.07 -3.70
C GLU A 136 6.62 -3.88 -4.04
N TYR A 137 6.18 -2.65 -3.75
CA TYR A 137 7.01 -1.46 -3.95
C TYR A 137 8.23 -1.46 -3.03
N SER A 138 8.13 -2.00 -1.81
CA SER A 138 9.29 -2.24 -0.93
C SER A 138 10.27 -3.31 -1.47
N GLY A 139 9.99 -3.90 -2.64
CA GLY A 139 10.84 -4.83 -3.36
C GLY A 139 10.62 -6.29 -2.99
N PHE A 140 9.59 -6.61 -2.20
CA PHE A 140 9.32 -7.97 -1.78
C PHE A 140 8.36 -8.68 -2.73
N LYS A 141 8.55 -9.99 -2.86
CA LYS A 141 7.64 -10.86 -3.60
C LYS A 141 6.68 -11.54 -2.63
N ILE A 142 5.39 -11.28 -2.78
CA ILE A 142 4.33 -12.01 -2.07
C ILE A 142 4.30 -13.46 -2.53
N ILE A 143 4.15 -14.38 -1.58
CA ILE A 143 4.11 -15.83 -1.81
C ILE A 143 2.83 -16.49 -1.33
N ASP A 144 2.13 -15.88 -0.38
CA ASP A 144 0.85 -16.34 0.13
C ASP A 144 0.05 -15.15 0.67
N GLU A 145 -1.27 -15.25 0.62
CA GLU A 145 -2.17 -14.23 1.15
C GLU A 145 -3.50 -14.83 1.56
N SER A 146 -4.06 -14.28 2.62
CA SER A 146 -5.44 -14.50 3.03
C SER A 146 -6.02 -13.12 3.27
N ALA A 147 -6.43 -12.47 2.19
CA ALA A 147 -6.75 -11.05 2.16
C ALA A 147 -7.90 -10.77 1.21
#